data_AF-A0A3L7V138-F1
#
_entry.id   AF-A0A3L7V138-F1
#
_cell.length_a   1.000
_cell.length_b   1.000
_cell.length_c   1.000
_cell.angle_alpha   90.00
_cell.angle_beta   90.00
_cell.angle_gamma   90.00
#
_symmetry.space_group_name_H-M   'P 1'
#
loop_
_entity.id
_entity.type
_entity.pdbx_description
1 polymer ?
#
loop_
_entity_poly.entity_id
_entity_poly.type
_entity_poly.pdbx_seq_one_letter_code
_entity_poly.pdbx_strand_id
1 'polypeptide(L)'
;MDWTEEGQRFSWRMMLCDKTPAMRLFAIDKQTRRVTAIDPRPLLNEWQLNYMSYDPDLLVQFSQHLATELRQTKNLDVEIRAQVFCSLNGRRPQLLVDPQIDLASQTRSLSPQPWIVPLKEPLPSELWDKPPRTWTEFLAPPDFVRP
;
A
#
# COMPACT_ATOMS: atom_id res chain seq x y z
N MET A 1 -17.88 3.73 6.23
CA MET A 1 -16.66 4.56 6.10
C MET A 1 -15.58 3.57 5.76
N ASP A 2 -15.24 3.48 4.48
CA ASP A 2 -14.81 2.20 3.95
C ASP A 2 -13.30 2.20 3.82
N TRP A 3 -12.68 1.50 4.77
CA TRP A 3 -11.25 1.24 4.83
C TRP A 3 -10.69 0.68 3.51
N THR A 4 -11.47 -0.14 2.81
CA THR A 4 -11.09 -0.80 1.56
C THR A 4 -11.25 0.09 0.31
N GLU A 5 -11.89 1.27 0.42
CA GLU A 5 -12.28 2.15 -0.69
C GLU A 5 -13.27 1.55 -1.73
N GLU A 6 -13.60 0.27 -1.63
CA GLU A 6 -14.49 -0.43 -2.58
C GLU A 6 -15.91 0.19 -2.61
N GLY A 7 -16.46 0.55 -1.45
CA GLY A 7 -17.80 1.14 -1.31
C GLY A 7 -17.87 2.65 -1.51
N GLN A 8 -16.74 3.37 -1.41
CA GLN A 8 -16.71 4.83 -1.62
C GLN A 8 -16.89 5.20 -3.09
N ARG A 9 -16.47 4.33 -4.02
CA ARG A 9 -16.55 4.56 -5.48
C ARG A 9 -17.96 4.83 -6.00
N PHE A 10 -18.99 4.39 -5.27
CA PHE A 10 -20.40 4.50 -5.68
C PHE A 10 -21.26 5.25 -4.66
N SER A 11 -20.66 5.88 -3.66
CA SER A 11 -21.38 6.57 -2.59
C SER A 11 -21.42 8.09 -2.80
N TRP A 12 -22.61 8.68 -2.90
CA TRP A 12 -22.84 10.13 -3.10
C TRP A 12 -22.55 11.03 -1.88
N ARG A 13 -22.12 10.48 -0.73
CA ARG A 13 -21.66 11.30 0.40
C ARG A 13 -20.17 11.60 0.26
N MET A 14 -19.85 12.79 -0.25
CA MET A 14 -18.47 13.26 -0.30
C MET A 14 -17.98 13.68 1.10
N MET A 15 -16.80 13.16 1.46
CA MET A 15 -15.95 13.52 2.61
C MET A 15 -16.45 13.17 4.02
N LEU A 16 -16.11 11.95 4.47
CA LEU A 16 -15.99 11.57 5.89
C LEU A 16 -14.75 10.69 6.16
N CYS A 17 -13.85 10.57 5.17
CA CYS A 17 -12.66 9.73 5.21
C CYS A 17 -11.42 10.61 5.12
N ASP A 18 -10.69 10.73 6.22
CA ASP A 18 -9.34 11.26 6.27
C ASP A 18 -8.36 10.09 6.42
N LYS A 19 -7.55 9.86 5.39
CA LYS A 19 -6.55 8.80 5.35
C LYS A 19 -5.17 9.41 5.28
N THR A 20 -4.36 9.08 6.28
CA THR A 20 -2.94 9.44 6.29
C THR A 20 -2.10 8.19 6.05
N PRO A 21 -1.42 8.08 4.90
CA PRO A 21 -0.58 6.92 4.60
C PRO A 21 0.91 7.14 4.95
N ALA A 22 1.60 6.03 5.21
CA ALA A 22 3.06 5.90 5.19
C ALA A 22 3.41 4.63 4.40
N MET A 23 4.09 4.79 3.26
CA MET A 23 4.30 3.71 2.30
C MET A 23 5.80 3.48 2.02
N ARG A 24 6.17 2.20 1.88
CA ARG A 24 7.44 1.75 1.30
C ARG A 24 7.15 0.66 0.27
N LEU A 25 7.83 0.74 -0.87
CA LEU A 25 7.73 -0.23 -1.96
C LEU A 25 9.03 -1.00 -2.11
N PHE A 26 8.91 -2.29 -2.40
CA PHE A 26 10.03 -3.21 -2.55
C PHE A 26 9.85 -4.03 -3.83
N ALA A 27 10.90 -4.07 -4.65
CA ALA A 27 11.03 -5.01 -5.75
C ALA A 27 11.93 -6.16 -5.31
N ILE A 28 11.44 -7.38 -5.46
CA ILE A 28 12.17 -8.61 -5.11
C ILE A 28 12.42 -9.38 -6.40
N ASP A 29 13.69 -9.51 -6.77
CA ASP A 29 14.10 -10.32 -7.92
C ASP A 29 13.75 -11.79 -7.68
N LYS A 30 12.99 -12.41 -8.60
CA LYS A 30 12.54 -13.80 -8.46
C LYS A 30 13.68 -14.82 -8.58
N GLN A 31 14.74 -14.50 -9.32
CA GLN A 31 15.89 -15.37 -9.52
C GLN A 31 16.88 -15.26 -8.35
N THR A 32 17.23 -14.03 -7.96
CA THR A 32 18.27 -13.80 -6.96
C THR A 32 17.75 -13.62 -5.54
N ARG A 33 16.43 -13.45 -5.37
CA ARG A 33 15.76 -13.05 -4.11
C ARG A 33 16.30 -11.74 -3.53
N ARG A 34 16.97 -10.93 -4.34
CA ARG A 34 17.49 -9.63 -3.94
C ARG A 34 16.33 -8.65 -3.76
N VAL A 35 16.25 -8.07 -2.56
CA VAL A 35 15.27 -7.03 -2.22
C VAL A 35 15.85 -5.66 -2.53
N THR A 36 15.10 -4.85 -3.27
CA THR A 36 15.46 -3.46 -3.61
C THR A 36 14.32 -2.54 -3.22
N ALA A 37 14.59 -1.53 -2.39
CA ALA A 37 13.61 -0.48 -2.09
C ALA A 37 13.40 0.41 -3.32
N ILE A 38 12.15 0.70 -3.65
CA ILE A 38 11.75 1.52 -4.80
C ILE A 38 11.27 2.89 -4.31
N ASP A 39 11.79 3.94 -4.93
CA ASP A 39 11.27 5.29 -4.78
C ASP A 39 10.29 5.59 -5.93
N PRO A 40 8.97 5.72 -5.67
CA PRO A 40 7.99 6.03 -6.71
C PRO A 40 7.95 7.51 -7.11
N ARG A 41 8.59 8.42 -6.36
CA ARG A 41 8.55 9.88 -6.61
C ARG A 41 9.04 10.30 -8.00
N PRO A 42 10.08 9.68 -8.59
CA PRO A 42 10.51 10.01 -9.94
C PRO A 42 9.58 9.47 -11.04
N LEU A 43 8.68 8.54 -10.70
CA LEU A 43 7.83 7.80 -11.65
C LEU A 43 6.40 8.36 -11.71
N LEU A 44 5.99 9.08 -10.66
CA LEU A 44 4.63 9.57 -10.49
C LEU A 44 4.65 11.06 -10.18
N ASN A 45 3.61 11.77 -10.62
CA ASN A 45 3.37 13.11 -10.10
C ASN A 45 2.85 13.06 -8.65
N GLU A 46 2.89 14.19 -7.95
CA GLU A 46 2.50 14.27 -6.53
C GLU A 46 1.06 13.80 -6.28
N TRP A 47 0.13 14.11 -7.19
CA TRP A 47 -1.27 13.68 -7.08
C TRP A 47 -1.42 12.17 -7.15
N GLN A 48 -0.79 11.54 -8.16
CA GLN A 48 -0.78 10.08 -8.32
C GLN A 48 -0.14 9.40 -7.12
N LEU A 49 0.99 9.94 -6.64
CA LEU A 49 1.68 9.39 -5.47
C LEU A 49 0.79 9.45 -4.22
N ASN A 50 0.17 10.60 -3.96
CA ASN A 50 -0.72 10.77 -2.82
C ASN A 50 -1.89 9.78 -2.87
N TYR A 51 -2.60 9.70 -4.00
CA TYR A 51 -3.73 8.79 -4.16
C TYR A 51 -3.33 7.30 -4.08
N MET A 52 -2.24 6.92 -4.74
CA MET A 52 -1.72 5.55 -4.71
C MET A 52 -1.32 5.11 -3.29
N SER A 53 -0.88 6.05 -2.45
CA SER A 53 -0.40 5.73 -1.11
C SER A 53 -1.50 5.24 -0.16
N TYR A 54 -2.78 5.51 -0.45
CA TYR A 54 -3.91 5.11 0.41
C TYR A 54 -5.03 4.36 -0.31
N ASP A 55 -5.01 4.28 -1.65
CA ASP A 55 -5.91 3.46 -2.46
C ASP A 55 -5.22 2.12 -2.81
N PRO A 56 -5.70 0.99 -2.25
CA PRO A 56 -5.10 -0.33 -2.47
C PRO A 56 -5.08 -0.75 -3.95
N ASP A 57 -6.09 -0.37 -4.73
CA ASP A 57 -6.19 -0.77 -6.14
C ASP A 57 -5.22 -0.01 -7.04
N LEU A 58 -5.02 1.28 -6.76
CA LEU A 58 -4.01 2.07 -7.44
C LEU A 58 -2.61 1.54 -7.14
N LEU A 59 -2.39 1.06 -5.92
CA LEU A 59 -1.14 0.40 -5.55
C LEU A 59 -0.89 -0.87 -6.36
N VAL A 60 -1.92 -1.72 -6.56
CA VAL A 60 -1.83 -2.90 -7.45
C VAL A 60 -1.57 -2.48 -8.89
N GLN A 61 -2.30 -1.49 -9.40
CA GLN A 61 -2.11 -0.99 -10.77
C GLN A 61 -0.69 -0.50 -11.01
N PHE A 62 -0.14 0.28 -10.08
CA PHE A 62 1.24 0.76 -10.15
C PHE A 62 2.24 -0.39 -10.06
N SER A 63 1.99 -1.37 -9.18
CA SER A 63 2.86 -2.55 -9.03
C SER A 63 2.95 -3.37 -10.32
N GLN A 64 1.83 -3.58 -11.00
CA GLN A 64 1.79 -4.24 -12.31
C GLN A 64 2.54 -3.46 -13.39
N HIS A 65 2.36 -2.13 -13.41
CA HIS A 65 3.07 -1.25 -14.33
C HIS A 65 4.59 -1.31 -14.13
N LEU A 66 5.04 -1.15 -12.89
CA LEU A 66 6.46 -1.20 -12.52
C LEU A 66 7.10 -2.55 -12.84
N ALA A 67 6.42 -3.66 -12.53
CA ALA A 67 6.93 -4.99 -12.85
C ALA A 67 7.08 -5.19 -14.37
N THR A 68 6.11 -4.70 -15.15
CA THR A 68 6.16 -4.74 -16.62
C THR A 68 7.31 -3.90 -17.16
N GLU A 69 7.49 -2.69 -16.65
CA GLU A 69 8.57 -1.78 -17.04
C GLU A 69 9.95 -2.40 -16.76
N LEU A 70 10.17 -2.94 -15.55
CA LEU A 70 11.43 -3.58 -15.17
C LEU A 70 11.74 -4.81 -16.01
N ARG A 71 10.71 -5.58 -16.36
CA ARG A 71 10.85 -6.72 -17.28
C ARG A 71 11.26 -6.27 -18.68
N GLN A 72 10.65 -5.21 -19.21
CA GLN A 72 10.92 -4.73 -20.57
C GLN A 72 12.26 -4.01 -20.69
N THR A 73 12.63 -3.22 -19.69
CA THR A 73 13.82 -2.34 -19.76
C THR A 73 15.09 -2.99 -19.24
N LYS A 74 14.97 -3.87 -18.23
CA LYS A 74 16.11 -4.49 -17.53
C LYS A 74 16.13 -6.00 -17.61
N ASN A 75 15.15 -6.63 -18.27
CA ASN A 75 14.97 -8.08 -18.29
C ASN A 75 14.91 -8.71 -16.88
N LEU A 76 14.36 -7.97 -15.91
CA LEU A 76 14.21 -8.40 -14.53
C LEU A 76 12.76 -8.84 -14.27
N ASP A 77 12.59 -10.07 -13.80
CA ASP A 77 11.30 -10.56 -13.30
C ASP A 77 11.24 -10.39 -11.78
N VAL A 78 10.32 -9.55 -11.32
CA VAL A 78 10.25 -9.11 -9.92
C VAL A 78 8.87 -9.35 -9.33
N GLU A 79 8.83 -9.66 -8.04
CA GLU A 79 7.64 -9.49 -7.20
C GLU A 79 7.66 -8.06 -6.64
N ILE A 80 6.50 -7.40 -6.61
CA ILE A 80 6.37 -6.08 -5.98
C ILE A 80 5.59 -6.23 -4.69
N ARG A 81 6.24 -5.90 -3.56
CA ARG A 81 5.61 -5.91 -2.24
C ARG A 81 5.56 -4.49 -1.69
N ALA A 82 4.55 -4.19 -0.88
CA ALA A 82 4.41 -2.88 -0.26
C ALA A 82 4.17 -3.00 1.24
N GLN A 83 4.84 -2.14 2.00
CA GLN A 83 4.48 -1.83 3.37
C GLN A 83 3.67 -0.53 3.35
N VAL A 84 2.37 -0.61 3.58
CA VAL A 84 1.51 0.58 3.65
C VAL A 84 0.84 0.61 4.99
N PHE A 85 1.26 1.54 5.85
CA PHE A 85 0.53 1.89 7.05
C PHE A 85 -0.45 3.01 6.71
N CYS A 86 -1.68 2.88 7.17
CA CYS A 86 -2.70 3.90 6.98
C CYS A 86 -3.41 4.17 8.31
N SER A 87 -3.52 5.45 8.67
CA SER A 87 -4.42 5.92 9.72
C SER A 87 -5.70 6.40 9.06
N LEU A 88 -6.84 5.91 9.55
CA LEU A 88 -8.16 6.36 9.12
C LEU A 88 -8.81 7.18 10.23
N ASN A 89 -9.11 8.45 9.97
CA ASN A 89 -9.75 9.39 10.90
C ASN A 89 -9.07 9.44 12.28
N GLY A 90 -7.75 9.57 12.30
CA GLY A 90 -6.97 9.70 13.54
C GLY A 90 -6.81 8.41 14.35
N ARG A 91 -7.23 7.25 13.82
CA ARG A 91 -6.95 5.93 14.41
C ARG A 91 -5.45 5.67 14.48
N ARG A 92 -5.05 4.77 15.38
CA ARG A 92 -3.71 4.17 15.33
C ARG A 92 -3.47 3.58 13.93
N PRO A 93 -2.31 3.84 13.29
CA PRO A 93 -2.02 3.31 11.98
C PRO A 93 -1.88 1.79 12.02
N GLN A 94 -2.40 1.14 10.98
CA GLN A 94 -2.26 -0.30 10.76
C GLN A 94 -1.93 -0.56 9.28
N LEU A 95 -1.57 -1.80 8.97
CA LEU A 95 -1.34 -2.22 7.58
C LEU A 95 -2.62 -2.13 6.76
N LEU A 96 -2.53 -1.49 5.59
CA LEU A 96 -3.61 -1.41 4.59
C LEU A 96 -3.64 -2.65 3.70
N VAL A 97 -2.47 -3.13 3.28
CA VAL A 97 -2.29 -4.31 2.42
C VAL A 97 -1.36 -5.30 3.10
N ASP A 98 -1.51 -6.59 2.79
CA ASP A 98 -0.61 -7.62 3.28
C ASP A 98 0.79 -7.43 2.67
N PRO A 99 1.83 -7.16 3.48
CA PRO A 99 3.18 -6.90 3.00
C PRO A 99 3.87 -8.13 2.41
N GLN A 100 3.33 -9.34 2.61
CA GLN A 100 3.94 -10.58 2.09
C GLN A 100 3.45 -10.95 0.69
N ILE A 101 2.41 -10.28 0.19
CA ILE A 101 1.79 -10.60 -1.09
C ILE A 101 2.50 -9.86 -2.23
N ASP A 102 2.73 -10.55 -3.34
CA ASP A 102 3.10 -9.93 -4.61
C ASP A 102 1.90 -9.17 -5.19
N LEU A 103 1.94 -7.85 -5.10
CA LEU A 103 0.89 -6.95 -5.61
C LEU A 103 0.85 -6.94 -7.13
N ALA A 104 1.98 -7.20 -7.81
CA ALA A 104 2.02 -7.24 -9.26
C ALA A 104 1.29 -8.47 -9.83
N SER A 105 1.10 -9.52 -9.03
CA SER A 105 0.34 -10.72 -9.44
C SER A 105 -1.15 -10.66 -9.07
N GLN A 106 -1.61 -9.64 -8.33
CA GLN A 106 -3.00 -9.55 -7.91
C GLN A 106 -3.90 -9.03 -9.04
N THR A 107 -5.16 -9.47 -9.05
CA THR A 107 -6.17 -9.00 -9.99
C THR A 107 -7.14 -8.06 -9.28
N ARG A 108 -7.40 -6.90 -9.88
CA ARG A 108 -8.41 -5.95 -9.38
C ARG A 108 -9.80 -6.43 -9.75
N SER A 109 -10.74 -6.36 -8.82
CA SER A 109 -12.16 -6.64 -9.06
C SER A 109 -13.04 -5.77 -8.16
N LEU A 110 -14.35 -5.79 -8.40
CA LEU A 110 -15.34 -5.10 -7.56
C LEU A 110 -15.66 -5.88 -6.26
N SER A 111 -15.15 -7.10 -6.13
CA SER A 111 -15.35 -7.94 -4.95
C SER A 111 -14.28 -7.67 -3.89
N PRO A 112 -14.56 -7.99 -2.60
CA PRO A 112 -13.59 -7.85 -1.53
C PRO A 112 -12.27 -8.53 -1.87
N GLN A 113 -11.19 -7.77 -1.81
CA GLN A 113 -9.86 -8.24 -2.15
C GLN A 113 -9.17 -8.91 -0.96
N PRO A 114 -8.64 -10.14 -1.10
CA PRO A 114 -8.04 -10.89 0.02
C PRO A 114 -6.73 -10.28 0.54
N TRP A 115 -6.07 -9.47 -0.28
CA TRP A 115 -4.79 -8.82 0.03
C TRP A 115 -4.95 -7.49 0.76
N ILE A 116 -6.18 -6.98 0.93
CA ILE A 116 -6.48 -5.82 1.77
C ILE A 116 -6.69 -6.30 3.20
N VAL A 117 -5.89 -5.78 4.14
CA VAL A 117 -5.99 -6.14 5.56
C VAL A 117 -7.25 -5.49 6.14
N PRO A 118 -8.17 -6.22 6.79
CA PRO A 118 -9.38 -5.61 7.36
C PRO A 118 -9.07 -4.61 8.47
N LEU A 119 -9.88 -3.54 8.58
CA LEU A 119 -9.76 -2.56 9.66
C LEU A 119 -10.10 -3.19 11.01
N LYS A 120 -9.10 -3.26 11.90
CA LYS A 120 -9.26 -3.77 13.28
C LYS A 120 -9.21 -2.65 14.32
N GLU A 121 -8.55 -1.55 14.00
CA GLU A 121 -8.39 -0.42 14.92
C GLU A 121 -9.76 0.28 15.17
N PRO A 122 -10.24 0.31 16.42
CA PRO A 122 -11.52 0.96 16.76
C PRO A 122 -11.42 2.48 16.60
N LEU A 123 -12.57 3.16 16.55
CA LEU A 123 -12.58 4.62 16.64
C LEU A 123 -11.95 5.05 17.97
N PRO A 124 -10.95 5.94 17.96
CA PRO A 124 -10.24 6.26 19.18
C PRO A 124 -10.94 7.38 19.95
N SER A 125 -10.77 7.41 21.27
CA SER A 125 -11.13 8.56 22.10
C SER A 125 -10.13 9.71 22.00
N GLU A 126 -8.87 9.40 21.66
CA GLU A 126 -7.77 10.34 21.48
C GLU A 126 -7.11 10.14 20.11
N LEU A 127 -6.77 11.23 19.41
CA LEU A 127 -6.19 11.14 18.08
C LEU A 127 -4.75 10.63 18.12
N TRP A 128 -4.39 9.79 17.16
CA TRP A 128 -3.00 9.40 16.93
C TRP A 128 -2.17 10.64 16.56
N ASP A 129 -1.13 10.93 17.36
CA ASP A 129 -0.36 12.17 17.29
C ASP A 129 1.02 12.01 16.62
N LYS A 130 1.47 10.77 16.38
CA LYS A 130 2.81 10.52 15.82
C LYS A 130 2.83 10.77 14.31
N PRO A 131 3.86 11.45 13.77
CA PRO A 131 3.93 11.76 12.35
C PRO A 131 4.20 10.51 11.50
N PRO A 132 3.65 10.40 10.26
CA PRO A 132 3.74 9.22 9.39
C PRO A 132 5.16 8.67 9.18
N ARG A 133 6.14 9.57 9.07
CA ARG A 133 7.55 9.22 8.89
C ARG A 133 8.15 8.35 10.01
N THR A 134 7.56 8.40 11.21
CA THR A 134 8.04 7.65 12.38
C THR A 134 7.33 6.31 12.59
N TRP A 135 6.24 6.05 11.85
CA TRP A 135 5.40 4.88 12.10
C TRP A 135 6.15 3.56 11.93
N THR A 136 7.14 3.50 11.04
CA THR A 136 7.94 2.29 10.83
C THR A 136 8.88 1.95 11.98
N GLU A 137 9.14 2.90 12.89
CA GLU A 137 9.92 2.65 14.11
C GLU A 137 9.03 2.07 15.22
N PHE A 138 7.78 2.52 15.28
CA PHE A 138 6.79 2.10 16.29
C PHE A 138 6.01 0.84 15.89
N LEU A 139 5.88 0.59 14.59
CA LEU A 139 5.18 -0.54 14.01
C LEU A 139 6.24 -1.46 13.45
N ALA A 140 6.33 -2.69 14.00
CA ALA A 140 7.32 -3.67 13.59
C ALA A 140 7.36 -3.79 12.05
N PRO A 141 8.52 -3.57 11.40
CA PRO A 141 8.61 -3.76 9.96
C PRO A 141 8.33 -5.23 9.63
N PRO A 142 7.55 -5.53 8.58
CA PRO A 142 7.39 -6.89 8.09
C PRO A 142 8.75 -7.46 7.71
N ASP A 143 9.03 -8.67 8.17
CA ASP A 143 10.17 -9.44 7.70
C ASP A 143 9.91 -9.80 6.24
N PHE A 144 10.46 -9.04 5.29
CA PHE A 144 10.47 -9.40 3.86
C PHE A 144 11.45 -10.54 3.54
N VAL A 145 12.21 -10.97 4.56
CA VAL A 145 13.25 -11.99 4.50
C VAL A 145 12.80 -13.21 5.31
N ARG A 146 11.73 -13.88 4.89
CA ARG A 146 11.59 -15.31 5.15
C ARG A 146 11.29 -16.04 3.85
N PRO A 147 11.96 -17.18 3.60
CA PRO A 147 11.70 -18.03 2.44
C PRO A 147 10.28 -18.60 2.46
#